data_AF-A0A081QLG2-F1
#
_entry.id   AF-A0A081QLG2-F1
#
_cell.length_a   1.000
_cell.length_b   1.000
_cell.length_c   1.000
_cell.angle_alpha   90.00
_cell.angle_beta   90.00
_cell.angle_gamma   90.00
#
_symmetry.space_group_name_H-M   'P 1'
#
loop_
_entity.id
_entity.type
_entity.pdbx_description
1 polymer ?
#
loop_
_entity_poly.entity_id
_entity_poly.type
_entity_poly.pdbx_seq_one_letter_code
_entity_poly.pdbx_strand_id
1 'polypeptide(L)'
;MFRYKINVDAKEWDLFLENHPQGNLLQSSDWSKIKDTWGNERVGFYKDNQLVGVANILIQPLPLGLSMFYIPRGPVIDYEDKELLKFVLLTLKKLAKKSHAIMVKFDPSLFISRGLIDQETVQNFMTLAIVEELKKIKFLGQA
;
A
#
# COMPACT_ATOMS: atom_id res chain seq x y z
N MET A 1 15.62 7.80 -10.60
CA MET A 1 15.03 8.62 -9.49
C MET A 1 13.58 8.23 -9.27
N PHE A 2 13.12 8.16 -8.01
CA PHE A 2 11.73 7.86 -7.69
C PHE A 2 10.81 9.10 -7.79
N ARG A 3 9.59 8.91 -8.31
CA ARG A 3 8.52 9.91 -8.31
C ARG A 3 7.16 9.25 -8.04
N TYR A 4 6.17 10.02 -7.59
CA TYR A 4 4.79 9.54 -7.46
C TYR A 4 3.84 10.35 -8.34
N LYS A 5 2.72 9.74 -8.73
CA LYS A 5 1.61 10.39 -9.46
C LYS A 5 0.30 10.04 -8.76
N ILE A 6 -0.53 11.04 -8.49
CA ILE A 6 -1.90 10.86 -8.02
C ILE A 6 -2.81 10.76 -9.25
N ASN A 7 -3.89 9.99 -9.17
CA ASN A 7 -4.84 9.75 -10.25
C ASN A 7 -4.15 9.15 -11.48
N VAL A 8 -3.42 8.06 -11.25
CA VAL A 8 -2.89 7.21 -12.33
C VAL A 8 -4.03 6.71 -13.21
N ASP A 9 -3.75 6.52 -14.50
CA ASP A 9 -4.72 5.97 -15.44
C ASP A 9 -5.18 4.58 -14.99
N ALA A 10 -6.47 4.31 -15.13
CA ALA A 10 -7.06 3.05 -14.65
C ALA A 10 -6.47 1.82 -15.35
N LYS A 11 -6.19 1.91 -16.65
CA LYS A 11 -5.68 0.78 -17.43
C LYS A 11 -4.23 0.48 -17.08
N GLU A 12 -3.39 1.52 -16.99
CA GLU A 12 -1.99 1.39 -16.55
C GLU A 12 -1.90 0.75 -15.16
N TRP A 13 -2.79 1.19 -14.27
CA TRP A 13 -2.89 0.71 -12.90
C TRP A 13 -3.33 -0.75 -12.78
N ASP A 14 -4.44 -1.11 -13.41
CA ASP A 14 -5.00 -2.46 -13.30
C ASP A 14 -4.08 -3.47 -14.01
N LEU A 15 -3.45 -3.09 -15.13
CA LEU A 15 -2.44 -3.90 -15.79
C LEU A 15 -1.23 -4.17 -14.87
N PHE A 16 -0.79 -3.18 -14.08
CA PHE A 16 0.25 -3.41 -13.08
C PHE A 16 -0.20 -4.43 -12.02
N LEU A 17 -1.42 -4.29 -11.51
CA LEU A 17 -1.95 -5.20 -10.49
C LEU A 17 -2.09 -6.65 -11.00
N GLU A 18 -2.58 -6.83 -12.21
CA GLU A 18 -2.73 -8.16 -12.83
C GLU A 18 -1.41 -8.91 -12.97
N ASN A 19 -0.31 -8.17 -13.20
CA ASN A 19 1.01 -8.73 -13.41
C ASN A 19 1.89 -8.76 -12.14
N HIS A 20 1.44 -8.19 -11.02
CA HIS A 20 2.20 -8.16 -9.77
C HIS A 20 1.90 -9.40 -8.90
N PRO A 21 2.91 -10.09 -8.32
CA PRO A 21 2.69 -11.27 -7.46
C PRO A 21 1.79 -11.02 -6.23
N GLN A 22 1.69 -9.76 -5.82
CA GLN A 22 0.85 -9.29 -4.71
C GLN A 22 -0.38 -8.49 -5.16
N GLY A 23 -0.73 -8.58 -6.45
CA GLY A 23 -1.94 -7.96 -6.99
C GLY A 23 -3.18 -8.38 -6.20
N ASN A 24 -4.08 -7.43 -5.95
CA ASN A 24 -5.28 -7.69 -5.16
C ASN A 24 -6.48 -6.88 -5.67
N LEU A 25 -7.66 -7.51 -5.68
CA LEU A 25 -8.91 -6.87 -6.08
C LEU A 25 -9.21 -5.58 -5.31
N LEU A 26 -8.87 -5.51 -4.02
CA LEU A 26 -9.11 -4.32 -3.18
C LEU A 26 -8.26 -3.11 -3.60
N GLN A 27 -7.22 -3.34 -4.39
CA GLN A 27 -6.37 -2.31 -4.96
C GLN A 27 -6.80 -1.92 -6.39
N SER A 28 -7.71 -2.66 -7.02
CA SER A 28 -8.19 -2.37 -8.39
C SER A 28 -8.85 -1.00 -8.50
N SER A 29 -8.83 -0.43 -9.70
CA SER A 29 -9.45 0.88 -9.95
C SER A 29 -10.95 0.89 -9.68
N ASP A 30 -11.64 -0.22 -9.96
CA ASP A 30 -13.08 -0.39 -9.76
C ASP A 30 -13.49 -0.53 -8.29
N TRP A 31 -12.57 -0.93 -7.40
CA TRP A 31 -12.87 -1.04 -5.98
C TRP A 31 -13.33 0.28 -5.36
N SER A 32 -12.83 1.40 -5.90
CA SER A 32 -13.25 2.76 -5.50
C SER A 32 -14.76 2.99 -5.65
N LYS A 33 -15.41 2.36 -6.63
CA LYS A 33 -16.85 2.50 -6.91
C LYS A 33 -17.72 1.82 -5.85
N ILE A 34 -17.18 0.86 -5.11
CA ILE A 34 -17.90 0.08 -4.08
C ILE A 34 -17.89 0.82 -2.73
N LYS A 35 -16.94 1.74 -2.51
CA LYS A 35 -16.77 2.54 -1.28
C LYS A 35 -17.00 4.02 -1.57
N ASP A 36 -18.09 4.35 -2.23
CA ASP A 36 -18.48 5.71 -2.66
C ASP A 36 -18.61 6.74 -1.51
N THR A 37 -18.90 6.27 -0.29
CA THR A 37 -18.95 7.12 0.92
C THR A 37 -17.59 7.63 1.39
N TRP A 38 -16.48 7.05 0.92
CA TRP A 38 -15.13 7.47 1.27
C TRP A 38 -14.47 8.15 0.07
N GLY A 39 -13.53 9.07 0.34
CA GLY A 39 -12.64 9.57 -0.71
C GLY A 39 -11.75 8.45 -1.23
N ASN A 40 -11.28 8.60 -2.47
CA ASN A 40 -10.37 7.65 -3.08
C ASN A 40 -9.23 8.38 -3.80
N GLU A 41 -7.99 7.93 -3.58
CA GLU A 41 -6.82 8.38 -4.33
C GLU A 41 -6.01 7.19 -4.83
N ARG A 42 -5.85 7.08 -6.16
CA ARG A 42 -4.94 6.11 -6.80
C ARG A 42 -3.55 6.72 -6.93
N VAL A 43 -2.59 6.20 -6.18
CA VAL A 43 -1.21 6.71 -6.17
C VAL A 43 -0.26 5.68 -6.79
N GLY A 44 0.39 6.03 -7.90
CA GLY A 44 1.43 5.19 -8.51
C GLY A 44 2.82 5.70 -8.20
N PHE A 45 3.74 4.77 -8.00
CA PHE A 45 5.15 5.02 -7.72
C PHE A 45 5.98 4.61 -8.93
N TYR A 46 6.87 5.49 -9.38
CA TYR A 46 7.64 5.29 -10.59
C TYR A 46 9.14 5.38 -10.30
N LYS A 47 9.92 4.53 -10.97
CA LYS A 47 11.39 4.60 -11.06
C LYS A 47 11.76 4.78 -12.52
N ASP A 48 12.39 5.91 -12.87
CA ASP A 48 12.86 6.18 -14.24
C ASP A 48 11.76 6.00 -15.31
N ASN A 49 10.54 6.47 -14.98
CA ASN A 49 9.29 6.36 -15.76
C ASN A 49 8.62 4.99 -15.84
N GLN A 50 9.19 3.95 -15.25
CA GLN A 50 8.51 2.67 -15.08
C GLN A 50 7.65 2.69 -13.82
N LEU A 51 6.40 2.23 -13.91
CA LEU A 51 5.54 2.01 -12.74
C LEU A 51 6.08 0.82 -11.95
N VAL A 52 6.44 1.05 -10.69
CA VAL A 52 7.06 0.06 -9.78
C VAL A 52 6.20 -0.20 -8.54
N GLY A 53 5.04 0.45 -8.43
CA GLY A 53 4.12 0.19 -7.34
C GLY A 53 2.87 1.04 -7.41
N VAL A 54 1.84 0.59 -6.70
CA VAL A 54 0.53 1.25 -6.64
C VAL A 54 -0.06 1.22 -5.23
N ALA A 55 -0.86 2.22 -4.86
CA ALA A 55 -1.58 2.28 -3.60
C ALA A 55 -2.97 2.91 -3.77
N ASN A 56 -4.01 2.08 -3.66
CA ASN A 56 -5.39 2.52 -3.59
C ASN A 56 -5.67 3.05 -2.17
N ILE A 57 -5.66 4.37 -2.01
CA ILE A 57 -5.87 5.01 -0.71
C ILE A 57 -7.37 5.31 -0.57
N LEU A 58 -8.02 4.66 0.39
CA LEU A 58 -9.35 5.03 0.83
C LEU A 58 -9.23 6.08 1.94
N ILE A 59 -9.93 7.20 1.79
CA ILE A 59 -9.88 8.35 2.68
C ILE A 59 -11.19 8.42 3.44
N GLN A 60 -11.18 7.94 4.68
CA GLN A 60 -12.35 8.01 5.56
C GLN A 60 -12.40 9.40 6.21
N PRO A 61 -13.47 10.19 6.02
CA PRO A 61 -13.66 11.42 6.77
C PRO A 61 -13.96 11.10 8.25
N LEU A 62 -13.42 11.91 9.14
CA LEU A 62 -13.65 11.87 10.58
C LEU A 62 -14.21 13.23 11.05
N PRO A 63 -14.78 13.31 12.28
CA PRO A 63 -15.18 14.59 12.87
C PRO A 63 -14.02 15.61 12.90
N LEU A 64 -14.38 16.90 12.96
CA LEU A 64 -13.44 18.03 13.06
C LEU A 64 -12.54 18.24 11.82
N GLY A 65 -12.98 17.77 10.64
CA GLY A 65 -12.22 17.92 9.40
C GLY A 65 -10.97 17.02 9.32
N LEU A 66 -10.89 16.01 10.20
CA LEU A 66 -9.83 15.02 10.20
C LEU A 66 -10.15 13.88 9.22
N SER A 67 -9.16 13.04 8.94
CA SER A 67 -9.37 11.83 8.15
C SER A 67 -8.54 10.63 8.63
N MET A 68 -8.80 9.46 8.05
CA MET A 68 -7.96 8.29 8.17
C MET A 68 -7.70 7.73 6.78
N PHE A 69 -6.45 7.37 6.50
CA PHE A 69 -6.09 6.66 5.28
C PHE A 69 -6.16 5.15 5.54
N TYR A 70 -6.79 4.42 4.63
CA TYR A 70 -6.78 2.97 4.62
C TYR A 70 -6.39 2.45 3.24
N ILE A 71 -5.39 1.58 3.19
CA ILE A 71 -4.84 0.99 1.97
C ILE A 71 -5.02 -0.54 2.05
N PRO A 72 -6.22 -1.05 1.71
CA PRO A 72 -6.56 -2.46 1.90
C PRO A 72 -5.70 -3.38 1.04
N ARG A 73 -4.98 -4.33 1.64
CA ARG A 73 -4.09 -5.26 0.92
C ARG A 73 -2.97 -4.61 0.12
N GLY A 74 -2.69 -3.33 0.37
CA GLY A 74 -1.60 -2.59 -0.27
C GLY A 74 -0.68 -1.91 0.75
N PRO A 75 0.19 -0.99 0.31
CA PRO A 75 0.52 -0.72 -1.10
C PRO A 75 1.07 -1.97 -1.80
N VAL A 76 0.88 -2.07 -3.11
CA VAL A 76 1.40 -3.17 -3.94
C VAL A 76 2.72 -2.70 -4.54
N ILE A 77 3.82 -3.14 -3.93
CA ILE A 77 5.21 -2.81 -4.28
C ILE A 77 6.08 -4.06 -4.11
N ASP A 78 7.29 -4.05 -4.65
CA ASP A 78 8.33 -4.97 -4.19
C ASP A 78 8.82 -4.53 -2.80
N TYR A 79 8.48 -5.32 -1.77
CA TYR A 79 8.87 -5.05 -0.39
C TYR A 79 10.33 -5.39 -0.08
N GLU A 80 11.03 -6.09 -0.97
CA GLU A 80 12.47 -6.35 -0.83
C GLU A 80 13.32 -5.14 -1.31
N ASP A 81 12.77 -4.30 -2.20
CA ASP A 81 13.38 -3.01 -2.57
C ASP A 81 13.19 -1.99 -1.43
N LYS A 82 14.20 -1.92 -0.55
CA LYS A 82 14.21 -1.00 0.61
C LYS A 82 14.16 0.47 0.23
N GLU A 83 14.73 0.85 -0.90
CA GLU A 83 14.70 2.25 -1.35
C GLU A 83 13.28 2.63 -1.80
N LEU A 84 12.63 1.74 -2.57
CA LEU A 84 11.24 1.88 -2.96
C LEU A 84 10.33 1.92 -1.73
N LEU A 85 10.47 0.96 -0.80
CA LEU A 85 9.68 0.90 0.42
C LEU A 85 9.79 2.23 1.19
N LYS A 86 11.02 2.71 1.44
CA LYS A 86 11.24 3.98 2.12
C LYS A 86 10.59 5.15 1.38
N PHE A 87 10.72 5.21 0.06
CA PHE A 87 10.12 6.26 -0.77
C PHE A 87 8.59 6.26 -0.69
N VAL A 88 7.96 5.08 -0.80
CA VAL A 88 6.51 4.87 -0.71
C VAL A 88 6.00 5.33 0.64
N LEU A 89 6.65 4.87 1.72
CA LEU A 89 6.27 5.20 3.09
C LEU A 89 6.36 6.71 3.38
N LEU A 90 7.42 7.38 2.91
CA LEU A 90 7.54 8.84 3.02
C LEU A 90 6.48 9.58 2.20
N THR A 91 6.14 9.06 1.01
CA THR A 91 5.11 9.62 0.15
C THR A 91 3.73 9.51 0.80
N LEU A 92 3.37 8.33 1.32
CA LEU A 92 2.10 8.12 2.04
C LEU A 92 1.99 9.04 3.25
N LYS A 93 3.06 9.20 4.03
CA LYS A 93 3.10 10.14 5.16
C LYS A 93 2.87 11.59 4.72
N LYS A 94 3.45 12.01 3.59
CA LYS A 94 3.26 13.35 3.02
C LYS A 94 1.81 13.57 2.59
N LEU A 95 1.20 12.61 1.90
CA LEU A 95 -0.20 12.69 1.46
C LEU A 95 -1.15 12.72 2.66
N ALA A 96 -0.93 11.85 3.65
CA ALA A 96 -1.71 11.78 4.88
C ALA A 96 -1.75 13.14 5.60
N LYS A 97 -0.59 13.79 5.76
CA LYS A 97 -0.52 15.13 6.36
C LYS A 97 -1.31 16.18 5.58
N LYS A 98 -1.25 16.16 4.25
CA LYS A 98 -1.98 17.10 3.39
C LYS A 98 -3.50 16.94 3.53
N SER A 99 -3.96 15.71 3.79
CA SER A 99 -5.37 15.37 3.95
C SER A 99 -5.85 15.37 5.42
N HIS A 100 -5.07 15.93 6.34
CA HIS A 100 -5.36 15.94 7.79
C HIS A 100 -5.64 14.53 8.37
N ALA A 101 -4.97 13.52 7.82
CA ALA A 101 -5.14 12.16 8.26
C ALA A 101 -4.38 11.91 9.58
N ILE A 102 -5.11 11.49 10.61
CA ILE A 102 -4.52 11.18 11.93
C ILE A 102 -3.80 9.83 11.93
N MET A 103 -4.12 8.96 10.97
CA MET A 103 -3.58 7.62 10.86
C MET A 103 -3.53 7.15 9.39
N VAL A 104 -2.51 6.34 9.10
CA VAL A 104 -2.39 5.58 7.83
C VAL A 104 -2.37 4.10 8.18
N LYS A 105 -3.41 3.37 7.80
CA LYS A 105 -3.53 1.93 7.99
C LYS A 105 -3.35 1.21 6.65
N PHE A 106 -2.56 0.15 6.65
CA PHE A 106 -2.37 -0.71 5.47
C PHE A 106 -2.07 -2.15 5.92
N ASP A 107 -2.44 -3.13 5.11
CA ASP A 107 -2.39 -4.56 5.45
C ASP A 107 -1.88 -5.42 4.27
N PRO A 108 -0.60 -5.30 3.90
CA PRO A 108 -0.09 -5.87 2.66
C PRO A 108 -0.08 -7.39 2.69
N SER A 109 -0.19 -8.01 1.50
CA SER A 109 -0.20 -9.46 1.33
C SER A 109 1.21 -10.06 1.44
N LEU A 110 1.76 -10.08 2.65
CA LEU A 110 3.06 -10.66 2.97
C LEU A 110 2.91 -12.06 3.60
N PHE A 111 3.52 -13.08 2.98
CA PHE A 111 3.47 -14.47 3.47
C PHE A 111 4.61 -14.74 4.45
N ILE A 112 4.29 -14.79 5.75
CA ILE A 112 5.27 -15.07 6.82
C ILE A 112 5.68 -16.55 6.84
N SER A 113 4.76 -17.45 6.50
CA SER A 113 5.02 -18.87 6.41
C SER A 113 4.06 -19.55 5.44
N ARG A 114 4.42 -20.75 4.99
CA ARG A 114 3.58 -21.62 4.17
C ARG A 114 3.66 -23.04 4.73
N GLY A 115 2.52 -23.63 5.02
CA GLY A 115 2.38 -25.06 5.31
C GLY A 115 1.49 -25.69 4.24
N LEU A 116 1.89 -26.84 3.73
CA LEU A 116 0.98 -27.72 3.01
C LEU A 116 0.36 -28.70 4.01
N ILE A 117 -0.82 -29.23 3.70
CA ILE A 117 -1.46 -30.26 4.52
C ILE A 117 -0.46 -31.42 4.67
N ASP A 118 -0.26 -31.89 5.89
CA ASP A 118 0.67 -32.96 6.27
C ASP A 118 2.16 -32.66 6.01
N GLN A 119 2.54 -31.39 5.87
CA GLN A 119 3.94 -30.97 5.73
C GLN A 119 4.36 -29.98 6.82
N GLU A 120 5.66 -29.95 7.11
CA GLU A 120 6.23 -28.94 8.00
C GLU A 120 6.04 -27.54 7.41
N THR A 121 5.75 -26.59 8.30
CA THR A 121 5.57 -25.20 7.93
C THR A 121 6.93 -24.56 7.63
N VAL A 122 7.10 -24.06 6.40
CA VAL A 122 8.29 -23.33 5.98
C VAL A 122 8.11 -21.86 6.31
N GLN A 123 9.05 -21.29 7.07
CA GLN A 123 9.07 -19.85 7.37
C GLN A 123 9.74 -19.06 6.24
N ASN A 124 9.22 -17.87 5.98
CA ASN A 124 9.83 -16.90 5.07
C ASN A 124 10.61 -15.85 5.88
N PHE A 125 11.90 -16.12 6.11
CA PHE A 125 12.78 -15.24 6.88
C PHE A 125 12.96 -13.85 6.24
N MET A 126 12.88 -13.74 4.90
CA MET A 126 12.92 -12.45 4.20
C MET A 126 11.69 -11.61 4.56
N THR A 127 10.50 -12.21 4.53
CA THR A 127 9.26 -11.54 4.92
C THR A 127 9.27 -11.13 6.40
N LEU A 128 9.81 -11.98 7.28
CA LEU A 128 9.97 -11.63 8.70
C LEU A 128 10.86 -10.40 8.88
N ALA A 129 11.98 -10.30 8.15
CA ALA A 129 12.86 -9.14 8.20
C ALA A 129 12.16 -7.85 7.73
N ILE A 130 11.35 -7.93 6.67
CA ILE A 130 10.53 -6.82 6.18
C ILE A 130 9.50 -6.38 7.24
N VAL A 131 8.83 -7.34 7.90
CA VAL A 131 7.87 -7.05 8.97
C VAL A 131 8.54 -6.30 10.12
N GLU A 132 9.74 -6.71 10.54
CA GLU A 132 10.51 -6.01 11.56
C GLU A 132 10.96 -4.61 11.11
N GLU A 133 11.28 -4.43 9.83
CA GLU A 133 11.57 -3.11 9.27
C GLU A 133 10.33 -2.19 9.30
N LEU A 134 9.16 -2.71 8.90
CA LEU A 134 7.89 -1.97 8.96
C LEU A 134 7.51 -1.57 10.39
N LYS A 135 7.72 -2.45 11.38
CA LYS A 135 7.45 -2.15 12.80
C LYS A 135 8.31 -1.03 13.37
N LYS A 136 9.55 -0.88 12.90
CA LYS A 136 10.44 0.22 13.30
C LYS A 136 9.92 1.58 12.83
N ILE A 137 9.12 1.59 11.77
CA ILE A 137 8.59 2.81 11.19
C ILE A 137 7.32 3.18 11.95
N LYS A 138 7.45 4.09 12.91
CA LYS A 138 6.30 4.71 13.60
C LYS A 138 5.50 5.54 12.59
N PHE A 139 4.52 4.92 11.95
CA PHE A 139 3.42 5.65 11.31
C PHE A 139 2.47 6.16 12.39
N LEU A 140 1.96 7.38 12.15
CA LEU A 140 1.01 8.05 13.03
C LEU A 140 -0.16 7.10 13.33
N GLY A 141 -0.40 6.84 14.61
CA GLY A 141 -1.51 5.99 15.09
C GLY A 141 -1.09 4.60 15.59
N GLN A 142 -0.25 4.54 16.61
CA GLN A 142 -0.51 3.56 17.68
C GLN A 142 -1.16 4.37 18.80
N ALA A 143 -2.45 4.15 19.00
CA ALA A 143 -3.11 4.45 20.26
C ALA A 143 -2.87 3.28 21.22
#